data_AF-A0A5J5F6G9-F1
#
_entry.id   AF-A0A5J5F6G9-F1
#
_cell.length_a   1.000
_cell.length_b   1.000
_cell.length_c   1.000
_cell.angle_alpha   90.00
_cell.angle_beta   90.00
_cell.angle_gamma   90.00
#
_symmetry.space_group_name_H-M   'P 1'
#
loop_
_entity.id
_entity.type
_entity.pdbx_description
1 polymer ?
#
loop_
_entity_poly.entity_id
_entity_poly.type
_entity_poly.pdbx_seq_one_letter_code
_entity_poly.pdbx_strand_id
1 'polypeptide(L)'
;MANFISAPPPTQDLVAPQTSLLTRITTLLTSLHTPLLAHQSPTLSIASRTTTLPTAHTLSFLTHPWRFSIYLLLLSYIHQLLLTNTTATKRDLFYRNPTLFRRQAVVDKAIDDLACTFGVRRGELHVVAAAKGLVVGGVTLVLTAGRRVECQDVATLIPPGVEGVEIREDVKWVLWVEKEAVFHSLAPLVGEDKLLVTGKGYPDIATRELLVRLAAAGRTVYALVDLDPHGLEIAEVVRRGSRSLSHETGLAVAGLRWLGIRREDVVGRMEGVVRLTARDREKAKSMLARPEGNGEMRVCLQQLLWWGVKAEIEILGDGVWEWVLRRVQEEEAK
;
A
#
# COMPACT_ATOMS: atom_id res chain seq x y z
N MET A 1 -22.28 -14.01 -40.58
CA MET A 1 -22.02 -15.39 -40.12
C MET A 1 -20.54 -15.67 -40.23
N ALA A 2 -19.82 -15.63 -39.10
CA ALA A 2 -18.52 -16.28 -38.91
C ALA A 2 -18.28 -16.35 -37.40
N ASN A 3 -18.41 -17.56 -36.85
CA ASN A 3 -18.22 -17.87 -35.44
C ASN A 3 -16.73 -17.76 -35.07
N PHE A 4 -16.41 -16.88 -34.13
CA PHE A 4 -15.20 -17.00 -33.32
C PHE A 4 -15.62 -17.46 -31.92
N ILE A 5 -15.94 -18.75 -31.79
CA ILE A 5 -15.92 -19.43 -30.50
C ILE A 5 -14.45 -19.79 -30.26
N SER A 6 -13.73 -18.86 -29.63
CA SER A 6 -12.42 -19.16 -29.06
C SER A 6 -12.63 -20.11 -27.89
N ALA A 7 -11.95 -21.26 -27.92
CA ALA A 7 -12.00 -22.25 -26.86
C ALA A 7 -11.64 -21.62 -25.49
N PRO A 8 -12.28 -22.06 -24.39
CA PRO A 8 -11.89 -21.59 -23.06
C PRO A 8 -10.42 -21.95 -22.80
N PRO A 9 -9.61 -21.04 -22.22
CA PRO A 9 -8.25 -21.36 -21.83
C PRO A 9 -8.25 -22.48 -20.77
N PRO A 10 -7.17 -23.28 -20.68
CA PRO A 10 -7.09 -24.39 -19.75
C PRO A 10 -7.27 -23.88 -18.31
N THR A 11 -8.20 -24.49 -17.59
CA THR A 11 -8.40 -24.31 -16.15
C THR A 11 -7.09 -24.61 -15.43
N GLN A 12 -6.37 -23.56 -15.06
CA GLN A 12 -5.30 -23.67 -14.07
C GLN A 12 -5.96 -23.90 -12.70
N ASP A 13 -5.46 -24.89 -11.97
CA ASP A 13 -6.03 -25.29 -10.68
C ASP A 13 -5.99 -24.12 -9.68
N LEU A 14 -7.18 -23.61 -9.35
CA LEU A 14 -7.35 -22.59 -8.31
C LEU A 14 -6.98 -23.18 -6.94
N VAL A 15 -6.26 -22.41 -6.14
CA VAL A 15 -5.89 -22.82 -4.77
C VAL A 15 -7.18 -22.91 -3.94
N ALA A 16 -7.31 -23.90 -3.05
CA ALA A 16 -8.52 -24.18 -2.24
C ALA A 16 -9.28 -22.95 -1.65
N PRO A 17 -8.63 -21.89 -1.10
CA PRO A 17 -9.33 -20.68 -0.65
C PRO A 17 -9.93 -19.83 -1.79
N GLN A 18 -9.32 -19.80 -2.97
CA GLN A 18 -9.84 -19.06 -4.13
C GLN A 18 -11.11 -19.71 -4.69
N THR A 19 -11.15 -21.05 -4.71
CA THR A 19 -12.33 -21.81 -5.13
C THR A 19 -13.53 -21.51 -4.22
N SER A 20 -13.32 -21.41 -2.91
CA SER A 20 -14.37 -21.04 -1.94
C SER A 20 -14.92 -19.63 -2.17
N LEU A 21 -14.04 -18.65 -2.41
CA LEU A 21 -14.45 -17.27 -2.69
C LEU A 21 -15.24 -17.17 -4.00
N LEU A 22 -14.76 -17.83 -5.06
CA LEU A 22 -15.43 -17.88 -6.36
C LEU A 22 -16.84 -18.48 -6.24
N THR A 23 -16.99 -19.58 -5.48
CA THR A 23 -18.30 -20.19 -5.21
C THR A 23 -19.22 -19.20 -4.49
N ARG A 24 -18.73 -18.51 -3.46
CA ARG A 24 -19.54 -17.53 -2.69
C ARG A 24 -20.00 -16.35 -3.55
N ILE A 25 -19.13 -15.80 -4.40
CA ILE A 25 -19.49 -14.73 -5.34
C ILE A 25 -20.50 -15.24 -6.37
N THR A 26 -20.30 -16.45 -6.89
CA THR A 26 -21.23 -17.09 -7.84
C THR A 26 -22.61 -17.31 -7.21
N THR A 27 -22.67 -17.84 -5.98
CA THR A 27 -23.93 -18.02 -5.25
C THR A 27 -24.64 -16.69 -5.04
N LEU A 28 -23.90 -15.63 -4.68
CA LEU A 28 -24.46 -14.30 -4.52
C LEU A 28 -25.01 -13.75 -5.84
N LEU A 29 -24.25 -13.83 -6.95
CA LEU A 29 -24.71 -13.39 -8.27
C LEU A 29 -25.95 -14.17 -8.74
N THR A 30 -25.96 -15.49 -8.54
CA THR A 30 -27.13 -16.35 -8.85
C THR A 30 -28.33 -15.98 -7.99
N SER A 31 -28.14 -15.69 -6.70
CA SER A 31 -29.22 -15.25 -5.80
C SER A 31 -29.83 -13.90 -6.19
N LEU A 32 -29.10 -13.06 -6.95
CA LEU A 32 -29.63 -11.82 -7.52
C LEU A 32 -30.34 -12.05 -8.86
N HIS A 33 -30.01 -13.13 -9.58
CA HIS A 33 -30.61 -13.48 -10.86
C HIS A 33 -32.02 -14.09 -10.70
N THR A 34 -32.23 -14.97 -9.73
CA THR A 34 -33.53 -15.64 -9.51
C THR A 34 -34.69 -14.65 -9.24
N PRO A 35 -34.53 -13.61 -8.41
CA PRO A 35 -35.57 -12.59 -8.20
C PRO A 35 -35.86 -11.76 -9.45
N LEU A 36 -34.83 -11.46 -10.26
CA LEU A 36 -34.99 -10.70 -11.50
C LEU A 36 -35.86 -11.45 -12.52
N LEU A 37 -35.68 -12.77 -12.64
CA LEU A 37 -36.53 -13.64 -13.47
C LEU A 37 -37.97 -13.71 -12.96
N ALA A 38 -38.16 -13.57 -11.66
CA ALA A 38 -39.48 -13.56 -11.01
C ALA A 38 -40.12 -12.15 -10.92
N HIS A 39 -39.56 -11.15 -11.61
CA HIS A 39 -39.98 -9.74 -11.55
C HIS A 39 -39.96 -9.12 -10.13
N GLN A 40 -39.15 -9.66 -9.23
CA GLN A 40 -38.94 -9.15 -7.88
C GLN A 40 -37.66 -8.31 -7.81
N SER A 41 -37.64 -7.32 -6.91
CA SER A 41 -36.46 -6.45 -6.74
C SER A 41 -35.36 -7.18 -5.95
N PRO A 42 -34.18 -7.45 -6.54
CA PRO A 42 -33.10 -8.07 -5.82
C PRO A 42 -32.54 -7.12 -4.75
N THR A 43 -32.15 -7.70 -3.62
CA THR A 43 -31.49 -7.00 -2.51
C THR A 43 -30.10 -7.54 -2.30
N LEU A 44 -29.14 -6.64 -2.09
CA LEU A 44 -27.74 -6.95 -1.85
C LEU A 44 -27.35 -6.49 -0.45
N SER A 45 -26.93 -7.42 0.41
CA SER A 45 -26.41 -7.08 1.75
C SER A 45 -24.90 -6.88 1.68
N ILE A 46 -24.46 -5.64 1.91
CA ILE A 46 -23.06 -5.23 1.90
C ILE A 46 -22.63 -4.85 3.31
N ALA A 47 -21.56 -5.45 3.81
CA ALA A 47 -20.92 -4.99 5.04
C ALA A 47 -20.05 -3.77 4.75
N SER A 48 -20.19 -2.70 5.53
CA SER A 48 -19.31 -1.54 5.46
C SER A 48 -18.57 -1.31 6.76
N ARG A 49 -17.29 -0.96 6.66
CA ARG A 49 -16.43 -0.65 7.82
C ARG A 49 -16.39 0.86 8.04
N THR A 50 -17.52 1.43 8.44
CA THR A 50 -17.59 2.86 8.82
C THR A 50 -17.32 3.09 10.32
N THR A 51 -17.36 2.04 11.14
CA THR A 51 -17.07 2.08 12.59
C THR A 51 -16.34 0.80 13.06
N THR A 52 -15.99 0.73 14.35
CA THR A 52 -15.24 -0.37 15.01
C THR A 52 -15.91 -1.76 14.88
N LEU A 53 -17.18 -1.82 14.47
CA LEU A 53 -17.90 -3.05 14.14
C LEU A 53 -18.48 -2.94 12.71
N PRO A 54 -18.41 -4.00 11.88
CA PRO A 54 -18.95 -3.98 10.52
C PRO A 54 -20.49 -3.90 10.57
N THR A 55 -21.06 -2.84 9.97
CA THR A 55 -22.51 -2.70 9.81
C THR A 55 -22.93 -3.20 8.44
N ALA A 56 -23.88 -4.14 8.40
CA ALA A 56 -24.47 -4.62 7.16
C ALA A 56 -25.57 -3.65 6.69
N HIS A 57 -25.48 -3.22 5.44
CA HIS A 57 -26.47 -2.39 4.77
C HIS A 57 -27.09 -3.17 3.61
N THR A 58 -28.41 -3.27 3.61
CA THR A 58 -29.15 -3.88 2.50
C THR A 58 -29.46 -2.81 1.44
N LEU A 59 -28.96 -3.03 0.23
CA LEU A 59 -29.20 -2.19 -0.93
C LEU A 59 -30.22 -2.88 -1.84
N SER A 60 -31.26 -2.15 -2.27
CA SER A 60 -32.14 -2.61 -3.34
C SER A 60 -31.99 -1.70 -4.56
N PHE A 61 -32.18 -2.27 -5.76
CA PHE A 61 -32.10 -1.48 -7.00
C PHE A 61 -33.10 -0.31 -7.01
N LEU A 62 -34.31 -0.50 -6.46
CA LEU A 62 -35.35 0.52 -6.43
C LEU A 62 -35.02 1.71 -5.52
N THR A 63 -34.36 1.45 -4.39
CA THR A 63 -34.05 2.48 -3.40
C THR A 63 -32.69 3.12 -3.64
N HIS A 64 -31.74 2.37 -4.18
CA HIS A 64 -30.35 2.79 -4.33
C HIS A 64 -29.76 2.36 -5.68
N PRO A 65 -30.37 2.74 -6.82
CA PRO A 65 -30.03 2.19 -8.15
C PRO A 65 -28.55 2.37 -8.48
N TRP A 66 -28.01 3.57 -8.26
CA TRP A 66 -26.61 3.87 -8.56
C TRP A 66 -25.61 3.03 -7.74
N ARG A 67 -25.81 2.93 -6.42
CA ARG A 67 -24.93 2.13 -5.55
C ARG A 67 -25.07 0.64 -5.85
N PHE A 68 -26.29 0.16 -6.05
CA PHE A 68 -26.56 -1.23 -6.40
C PHE A 68 -25.84 -1.61 -7.71
N SER A 69 -25.94 -0.78 -8.75
CA SER A 69 -25.25 -1.00 -10.03
C SER A 69 -23.72 -1.03 -9.88
N ILE A 70 -23.14 -0.18 -9.03
CA ILE A 70 -21.69 -0.18 -8.77
C ILE A 70 -21.25 -1.52 -8.16
N TYR A 71 -21.94 -1.99 -7.11
CA TYR A 71 -21.57 -3.24 -6.45
C TYR A 71 -21.76 -4.45 -7.36
N LEU A 72 -22.87 -4.51 -8.10
CA LEU A 72 -23.14 -5.60 -9.05
C LEU A 72 -22.06 -5.67 -10.14
N LEU A 73 -21.67 -4.51 -10.69
CA LEU A 73 -20.65 -4.45 -11.73
C LEU A 73 -19.25 -4.81 -11.20
N LEU A 74 -18.90 -4.36 -10.00
CA LEU A 74 -17.62 -4.73 -9.39
C LEU A 74 -17.58 -6.23 -9.03
N LEU A 75 -18.70 -6.79 -8.54
CA LEU A 75 -18.83 -8.22 -8.30
C LEU A 75 -18.63 -9.04 -9.58
N SER A 76 -19.22 -8.62 -10.71
CA SER A 76 -19.04 -9.32 -11.98
C SER A 76 -17.60 -9.21 -12.50
N TYR A 77 -16.95 -8.06 -12.34
CA TYR A 77 -15.54 -7.92 -12.68
C TYR A 77 -14.63 -8.80 -11.81
N ILE A 78 -14.83 -8.79 -10.49
CA ILE A 78 -14.06 -9.65 -9.57
C ILE A 78 -14.30 -11.13 -9.89
N HIS A 79 -15.55 -11.51 -10.17
CA HIS A 79 -15.89 -12.87 -10.59
C HIS A 79 -15.12 -13.30 -11.85
N GLN A 80 -15.06 -12.44 -12.86
CA GLN A 80 -14.28 -12.70 -14.09
C GLN A 80 -12.77 -12.77 -13.83
N LEU A 81 -12.23 -11.90 -12.95
CA LEU A 81 -10.81 -11.93 -12.57
C LEU A 81 -10.44 -13.23 -11.87
N LEU A 82 -11.30 -13.72 -10.98
CA LEU A 82 -11.12 -15.00 -10.30
C LEU A 82 -11.21 -16.18 -11.29
N LEU A 83 -12.20 -16.20 -12.18
CA LEU A 83 -12.37 -17.26 -13.19
C LEU A 83 -11.17 -17.37 -14.15
N THR A 84 -10.63 -16.23 -14.57
CA THR A 84 -9.50 -16.16 -15.50
C THR A 84 -8.14 -16.19 -14.81
N ASN A 85 -8.13 -16.23 -13.47
CA ASN A 85 -6.94 -16.09 -12.65
C ASN A 85 -6.06 -14.87 -13.03
N THR A 86 -6.70 -13.78 -13.45
CA THR A 86 -6.03 -12.51 -13.79
C THR A 86 -6.23 -11.50 -12.68
N THR A 87 -5.37 -10.48 -12.62
CA THR A 87 -5.48 -9.36 -11.67
C THR A 87 -5.73 -8.05 -12.40
N ALA A 88 -6.39 -7.09 -11.73
CA ALA A 88 -6.60 -5.74 -12.25
C ALA A 88 -6.36 -4.69 -11.18
N THR A 89 -5.95 -3.49 -11.58
CA THR A 89 -5.80 -2.38 -10.64
C THR A 89 -7.12 -1.67 -10.38
N LYS A 90 -7.23 -0.97 -9.24
CA LYS A 90 -8.41 -0.13 -8.94
C LYS A 90 -8.67 0.93 -10.03
N ARG A 91 -7.60 1.45 -10.65
CA ARG A 91 -7.70 2.39 -11.76
C ARG A 91 -8.21 1.72 -13.02
N ASP A 92 -7.76 0.50 -13.33
CA ASP A 92 -8.28 -0.25 -14.48
C ASP A 92 -9.78 -0.49 -14.34
N LEU A 93 -10.24 -0.87 -13.14
CA LEU A 93 -11.67 -1.02 -12.85
C LEU A 93 -12.43 0.29 -13.00
N PHE A 94 -11.87 1.42 -12.52
CA PHE A 94 -12.47 2.74 -12.69
C PHE A 94 -12.64 3.14 -14.16
N TYR A 95 -11.64 2.87 -15.01
CA TYR A 95 -11.66 3.23 -16.42
C TYR A 95 -12.57 2.33 -17.28
N ARG A 96 -13.04 1.18 -16.77
CA ARG A 96 -14.04 0.36 -17.48
C ARG A 96 -15.39 1.07 -17.60
N ASN A 97 -15.76 1.93 -16.64
CA ASN A 97 -16.99 2.70 -16.69
C ASN A 97 -16.91 4.03 -15.91
N PRO A 98 -16.17 5.02 -16.43
CA PRO A 98 -15.90 6.27 -15.70
C PRO A 98 -17.18 7.10 -15.47
N THR A 99 -18.18 6.98 -16.34
CA THR A 99 -19.47 7.69 -16.21
C THR A 99 -20.29 7.17 -15.04
N LEU A 100 -20.29 5.86 -14.79
CA LEU A 100 -20.96 5.25 -13.65
C LEU A 100 -20.20 5.56 -12.35
N PHE A 101 -18.88 5.37 -12.32
CA PHE A 101 -18.12 5.49 -11.07
C PHE A 101 -17.88 6.93 -10.62
N ARG A 102 -17.74 7.86 -11.57
CA ARG A 102 -17.52 9.32 -11.39
C ARG A 102 -16.22 9.70 -10.66
N ARG A 103 -15.92 9.08 -9.51
CA ARG A 103 -14.74 9.34 -8.67
C ARG A 103 -14.07 8.04 -8.26
N GLN A 104 -12.74 8.00 -8.28
CA GLN A 104 -11.97 6.82 -7.88
C GLN A 104 -12.27 6.38 -6.43
N ALA A 105 -12.50 7.35 -5.53
CA ALA A 105 -12.88 7.07 -4.13
C ALA A 105 -14.16 6.21 -3.98
N VAL A 106 -15.05 6.23 -4.97
CA VAL A 106 -16.27 5.39 -4.96
C VAL A 106 -15.91 3.93 -5.22
N VAL A 107 -15.03 3.67 -6.19
CA VAL A 107 -14.52 2.34 -6.51
C VAL A 107 -13.70 1.79 -5.34
N ASP A 108 -12.83 2.63 -4.77
CA ASP A 108 -12.00 2.26 -3.62
C ASP A 108 -12.87 1.81 -2.43
N LYS A 109 -13.90 2.60 -2.09
CA LYS A 109 -14.82 2.27 -1.01
C LYS A 109 -15.62 0.99 -1.31
N ALA A 110 -16.12 0.85 -2.53
CA ALA A 110 -16.92 -0.32 -2.90
C ALA A 110 -16.11 -1.62 -2.87
N ILE A 111 -14.85 -1.59 -3.31
CA ILE A 111 -13.93 -2.74 -3.18
C ILE A 111 -13.68 -3.08 -1.71
N ASP A 112 -13.49 -2.06 -0.86
CA ASP A 112 -13.27 -2.26 0.57
C ASP A 112 -14.50 -2.86 1.27
N ASP A 113 -15.70 -2.40 0.92
CA ASP A 113 -16.97 -2.93 1.41
C ASP A 113 -17.19 -4.39 0.91
N LEU A 114 -16.81 -4.71 -0.34
CA LEU A 114 -16.86 -6.09 -0.86
C LEU A 114 -15.87 -7.02 -0.15
N ALA A 115 -14.63 -6.58 0.04
CA ALA A 115 -13.63 -7.35 0.81
C ALA A 115 -14.14 -7.63 2.23
N CYS A 116 -14.74 -6.63 2.87
CA CYS A 116 -15.37 -6.77 4.18
C CYS A 116 -16.56 -7.74 4.16
N THR A 117 -17.40 -7.68 3.13
CA THR A 117 -18.58 -8.56 2.96
C THR A 117 -18.19 -10.02 2.83
N PHE A 118 -17.13 -10.30 2.07
CA PHE A 118 -16.63 -11.68 1.93
C PHE A 118 -15.70 -12.11 3.06
N GLY A 119 -15.24 -11.20 3.91
CA GLY A 119 -14.27 -11.52 4.96
C GLY A 119 -12.92 -11.97 4.41
N VAL A 120 -12.57 -11.48 3.21
CA VAL A 120 -11.33 -11.82 2.49
C VAL A 120 -10.42 -10.60 2.38
N ARG A 121 -9.13 -10.83 2.11
CA ARG A 121 -8.18 -9.74 1.84
C ARG A 121 -8.45 -9.10 0.48
N ARG A 122 -8.06 -7.83 0.28
CA ARG A 122 -8.21 -7.13 -1.01
C ARG A 122 -7.50 -7.87 -2.15
N GLY A 123 -6.30 -8.37 -1.90
CA GLY A 123 -5.55 -9.18 -2.86
C GLY A 123 -6.25 -10.46 -3.28
N GLU A 124 -7.10 -11.05 -2.41
CA GLU A 124 -7.89 -12.24 -2.72
C GLU A 124 -9.06 -11.95 -3.67
N LEU A 125 -9.47 -10.68 -3.82
CA LEU A 125 -10.42 -10.27 -4.85
C LEU A 125 -9.77 -10.12 -6.24
N HIS A 126 -8.48 -10.39 -6.37
CA HIS A 126 -7.67 -10.13 -7.57
C HIS A 126 -7.67 -8.64 -8.01
N VAL A 127 -8.04 -7.75 -7.09
CA VAL A 127 -7.96 -6.30 -7.30
C VAL A 127 -6.77 -5.76 -6.53
N VAL A 128 -5.69 -5.46 -7.24
CA VAL A 128 -4.41 -5.06 -6.65
C VAL A 128 -4.20 -3.55 -6.73
N ALA A 129 -3.38 -3.00 -5.85
CA ALA A 129 -2.85 -1.66 -6.06
C ALA A 129 -1.86 -1.70 -7.24
N ALA A 130 -1.86 -0.67 -8.08
CA ALA A 130 -0.82 -0.54 -9.10
C ALA A 130 0.54 -0.44 -8.40
N ALA A 131 1.50 -1.26 -8.83
CA ALA A 131 2.87 -1.15 -8.39
C ALA A 131 3.42 0.22 -8.80
N LYS A 132 4.01 0.92 -7.86
CA LYS A 132 4.62 2.24 -8.04
C LYS A 132 5.96 2.40 -7.34
N GLY A 133 6.29 1.51 -6.41
CA GLY A 133 7.56 1.59 -5.70
C GLY A 133 8.76 1.33 -6.61
N LEU A 134 9.88 1.96 -6.30
CA LEU A 134 11.13 1.78 -7.02
C LEU A 134 12.20 1.21 -6.09
N VAL A 135 13.14 0.46 -6.66
CA VAL A 135 14.31 -0.08 -5.98
C VAL A 135 15.56 0.13 -6.85
N VAL A 136 16.68 0.45 -6.21
CA VAL A 136 18.00 0.52 -6.84
C VAL A 136 19.09 0.08 -5.86
N GLY A 137 20.10 -0.63 -6.33
CA GLY A 137 21.24 -1.11 -5.56
C GLY A 137 21.48 -2.62 -5.70
N GLY A 138 22.29 -3.18 -4.80
CA GLY A 138 22.78 -4.57 -4.84
C GLY A 138 21.75 -5.67 -4.57
N VAL A 139 20.65 -5.70 -5.30
CA VAL A 139 19.59 -6.72 -5.20
C VAL A 139 19.12 -7.22 -6.56
N THR A 140 18.82 -8.52 -6.61
CA THR A 140 18.11 -9.16 -7.71
C THR A 140 16.78 -9.71 -7.20
N LEU A 141 15.69 -9.29 -7.84
CA LEU A 141 14.34 -9.77 -7.51
C LEU A 141 14.06 -11.05 -8.28
N VAL A 142 13.61 -12.09 -7.57
CA VAL A 142 13.16 -13.35 -8.16
C VAL A 142 11.64 -13.37 -8.15
N LEU A 143 11.05 -13.49 -9.33
CA LEU A 143 9.61 -13.44 -9.58
C LEU A 143 9.08 -14.83 -9.89
N THR A 144 7.75 -14.95 -9.95
CA THR A 144 7.07 -16.16 -10.39
C THR A 144 7.60 -16.67 -11.72
N ALA A 145 7.70 -17.99 -11.83
CA ALA A 145 8.29 -18.72 -12.96
C ALA A 145 9.80 -18.47 -13.16
N GLY A 146 10.50 -18.04 -12.10
CA GLY A 146 11.97 -17.92 -12.10
C GLY A 146 12.51 -16.72 -12.87
N ARG A 147 11.67 -15.76 -13.26
CA ARG A 147 12.11 -14.52 -13.90
C ARG A 147 12.92 -13.67 -12.91
N ARG A 148 14.08 -13.19 -13.32
CA ARG A 148 15.01 -12.42 -12.49
C ARG A 148 15.07 -10.98 -12.98
N VAL A 149 15.07 -10.03 -12.05
CA VAL A 149 15.17 -8.60 -12.35
C VAL A 149 16.30 -8.02 -11.52
N GLU A 150 17.37 -7.61 -12.20
CA GLU A 150 18.54 -6.97 -11.59
C GLU A 150 18.26 -5.48 -11.38
N CYS A 151 18.58 -4.96 -10.19
CA CYS A 151 18.24 -3.60 -9.78
C CYS A 151 19.48 -2.71 -9.53
N GLN A 152 20.65 -3.08 -10.04
CA GLN A 152 21.94 -2.49 -9.64
C GLN A 152 22.09 -1.03 -10.09
N ASP A 153 22.00 -0.76 -11.39
CA ASP A 153 22.37 0.54 -11.95
C ASP A 153 21.18 1.47 -12.17
N VAL A 154 19.97 0.91 -12.29
CA VAL A 154 18.78 1.65 -12.71
C VAL A 154 17.66 1.48 -11.70
N ALA A 155 17.03 2.61 -11.35
CA ALA A 155 15.79 2.65 -10.61
C ALA A 155 14.73 1.76 -11.28
N THR A 156 14.46 0.62 -10.66
CA THR A 156 13.61 -0.42 -11.23
C THR A 156 12.28 -0.45 -10.50
N LEU A 157 11.18 -0.54 -11.27
CA LEU A 157 9.84 -0.70 -10.71
C LEU A 157 9.75 -2.03 -9.98
N ILE A 158 9.28 -2.00 -8.72
CA ILE A 158 9.05 -3.21 -7.93
C ILE A 158 7.84 -3.94 -8.52
N PRO A 159 8.01 -5.08 -9.19
CA PRO A 159 6.89 -5.80 -9.77
C PRO A 159 6.04 -6.45 -8.66
N PRO A 160 4.73 -6.64 -8.87
CA PRO A 160 3.93 -7.48 -7.98
C PRO A 160 4.40 -8.94 -8.07
N GLY A 161 4.26 -9.70 -6.99
CA GLY A 161 4.58 -11.13 -6.97
C GLY A 161 6.08 -11.45 -6.89
N VAL A 162 6.86 -10.65 -6.16
CA VAL A 162 8.23 -11.02 -5.80
C VAL A 162 8.19 -12.24 -4.89
N GLU A 163 8.78 -13.34 -5.32
CA GLU A 163 8.83 -14.63 -4.59
C GLU A 163 10.11 -14.78 -3.77
N GLY A 164 11.20 -14.15 -4.20
CA GLY A 164 12.49 -14.20 -3.54
C GLY A 164 13.32 -12.93 -3.79
N VAL A 165 14.31 -12.70 -2.93
CA VAL A 165 15.29 -11.62 -3.08
C VAL A 165 16.69 -12.20 -2.92
N GLU A 166 17.56 -11.86 -3.84
CA GLU A 166 18.98 -12.18 -3.76
C GLU A 166 19.74 -10.89 -3.54
N ILE A 167 20.23 -10.74 -2.31
CA ILE A 167 20.91 -9.53 -1.86
C ILE A 167 22.40 -9.81 -1.87
N ARG A 168 23.18 -8.91 -2.44
CA ARG A 168 24.65 -9.02 -2.39
C ARG A 168 25.14 -8.94 -0.94
N GLU A 169 26.29 -9.56 -0.66
CA GLU A 169 26.81 -9.69 0.70
C GLU A 169 27.28 -8.36 1.30
N ASP A 170 27.74 -7.44 0.46
CA ASP A 170 28.17 -6.08 0.76
C ASP A 170 27.04 -5.19 1.29
N VAL A 171 25.78 -5.44 0.89
CA VAL A 171 24.62 -4.69 1.35
C VAL A 171 24.29 -4.99 2.81
N LYS A 172 24.70 -4.09 3.72
CA LYS A 172 24.44 -4.23 5.17
C LYS A 172 23.05 -3.76 5.59
N TRP A 173 22.55 -2.72 4.92
CA TRP A 173 21.32 -2.04 5.29
C TRP A 173 20.56 -1.56 4.04
N VAL A 174 19.29 -1.23 4.26
CA VAL A 174 18.36 -0.72 3.24
C VAL A 174 17.87 0.64 3.68
N LEU A 175 17.96 1.65 2.80
CA LEU A 175 17.32 2.94 3.01
C LEU A 175 15.99 2.99 2.27
N TRP A 176 14.90 3.11 3.01
CA TRP A 176 13.58 3.38 2.46
C TRP A 176 13.28 4.87 2.56
N VAL A 177 12.95 5.49 1.42
CA VAL A 177 12.67 6.93 1.30
C VAL A 177 11.23 7.14 0.87
N GLU A 178 10.51 8.01 1.58
CA GLU A 178 9.10 8.30 1.29
C GLU A 178 8.94 9.13 0.00
N LYS A 179 9.70 10.22 -0.16
CA LYS A 179 9.60 11.12 -1.31
C LYS A 179 10.39 10.65 -2.54
N GLU A 180 9.74 10.59 -3.70
CA GLU A 180 10.36 10.14 -4.97
C GLU A 180 11.50 11.07 -5.44
N ALA A 181 11.36 12.38 -5.26
CA ALA A 181 12.40 13.33 -5.67
C ALA A 181 13.74 13.05 -4.97
N VAL A 182 13.69 12.81 -3.65
CA VAL A 182 14.86 12.44 -2.85
C VAL A 182 15.44 11.09 -3.30
N PHE A 183 14.58 10.13 -3.64
CA PHE A 183 15.03 8.84 -4.18
C PHE A 183 15.87 9.03 -5.45
N HIS A 184 15.42 9.84 -6.42
CA HIS A 184 16.18 10.07 -7.66
C HIS A 184 17.48 10.82 -7.42
N SER A 185 17.52 11.76 -6.46
CA SER A 185 18.75 12.45 -6.07
C SER A 185 19.77 11.50 -5.43
N LEU A 186 19.31 10.51 -4.65
CA LEU A 186 20.19 9.57 -3.94
C LEU A 186 20.58 8.35 -4.80
N ALA A 187 19.72 7.92 -5.73
CA ALA A 187 19.93 6.75 -6.58
C ALA A 187 21.35 6.64 -7.18
N PRO A 188 21.95 7.68 -7.79
CA PRO A 188 23.30 7.58 -8.34
C PRO A 188 24.42 7.42 -7.29
N LEU A 189 24.14 7.70 -6.01
CA LEU A 189 25.14 7.66 -4.92
C LEU A 189 25.14 6.33 -4.14
N VAL A 190 24.09 5.50 -4.31
CA VAL A 190 23.90 4.26 -3.55
C VAL A 190 25.01 3.26 -3.85
N GLY A 191 25.37 3.10 -5.12
CA GLY A 191 26.32 2.07 -5.58
C GLY A 191 25.76 0.64 -5.44
N GLU A 192 26.61 -0.35 -5.68
CA GLU A 192 26.26 -1.78 -5.55
C GLU A 192 26.23 -2.27 -4.10
N ASP A 193 26.88 -1.56 -3.18
CA ASP A 193 27.11 -1.95 -1.79
C ASP A 193 25.98 -1.55 -0.84
N LYS A 194 24.93 -0.90 -1.35
CA LYS A 194 23.78 -0.43 -0.57
C LYS A 194 22.48 -0.69 -1.33
N LEU A 195 21.36 -0.50 -0.65
CA LEU A 195 20.04 -0.64 -1.25
C LEU A 195 19.15 0.54 -0.91
N LEU A 196 18.50 1.10 -1.93
CA LEU A 196 17.57 2.22 -1.81
C LEU A 196 16.21 1.81 -2.37
N VAL A 197 15.16 2.09 -1.60
CA VAL A 197 13.77 1.75 -1.94
C VAL A 197 12.88 2.97 -1.73
N THR A 198 11.90 3.21 -2.60
CA THR A 198 10.86 4.22 -2.35
C THR A 198 9.46 3.67 -2.57
N GLY A 199 8.52 4.13 -1.73
CA GLY A 199 7.09 3.88 -1.87
C GLY A 199 6.31 4.97 -2.60
N LYS A 200 6.96 6.09 -2.97
CA LYS A 200 6.32 7.31 -3.50
C LYS A 200 5.16 7.76 -2.59
N GLY A 201 5.48 8.14 -1.36
CA GLY A 201 4.53 8.35 -0.27
C GLY A 201 4.21 7.04 0.47
N TYR A 202 2.91 6.81 0.69
CA TYR A 202 2.43 5.53 1.23
C TYR A 202 2.84 4.36 0.33
N PRO A 203 3.63 3.39 0.82
CA PRO A 203 4.08 2.27 0.01
C PRO A 203 2.92 1.35 -0.33
N ASP A 204 2.93 0.83 -1.56
CA ASP A 204 1.98 -0.18 -2.02
C ASP A 204 2.30 -1.57 -1.42
N ILE A 205 1.45 -2.56 -1.72
CA ILE A 205 1.60 -3.91 -1.19
C ILE A 205 2.93 -4.52 -1.64
N ALA A 206 3.29 -4.40 -2.92
CA ALA A 206 4.53 -4.97 -3.47
C ALA A 206 5.79 -4.38 -2.80
N THR A 207 5.81 -3.06 -2.56
CA THR A 207 6.91 -2.40 -1.84
C THR A 207 6.99 -2.89 -0.40
N ARG A 208 5.85 -3.05 0.28
CA ARG A 208 5.83 -3.54 1.67
C ARG A 208 6.27 -5.00 1.76
N GLU A 209 5.85 -5.85 0.84
CA GLU A 209 6.32 -7.24 0.73
C GLU A 209 7.83 -7.28 0.50
N LEU A 210 8.35 -6.44 -0.39
CA LEU A 210 9.79 -6.33 -0.61
C LEU A 210 10.53 -5.94 0.68
N LEU A 211 10.09 -4.88 1.37
CA LEU A 211 10.72 -4.43 2.62
C LEU A 211 10.71 -5.51 3.71
N VAL A 212 9.61 -6.26 3.83
CA VAL A 212 9.52 -7.39 4.77
C VAL A 212 10.50 -8.50 4.40
N ARG A 213 10.62 -8.84 3.11
CA ARG A 213 11.59 -9.85 2.63
C ARG A 213 13.02 -9.43 2.88
N LEU A 214 13.35 -8.16 2.63
CA LEU A 214 14.68 -7.60 2.90
C LEU A 214 15.01 -7.64 4.40
N ALA A 215 14.04 -7.31 5.25
CA ALA A 215 14.20 -7.41 6.69
C ALA A 215 14.34 -8.88 7.17
N ALA A 216 13.55 -9.80 6.61
CA ALA A 216 13.63 -11.23 6.90
C ALA A 216 14.95 -11.86 6.44
N ALA A 217 15.58 -11.30 5.39
CA ALA A 217 16.94 -11.64 4.96
C ALA A 217 18.04 -11.05 5.86
N GLY A 218 17.68 -10.46 7.00
CA GLY A 218 18.63 -9.95 7.99
C GLY A 218 19.17 -8.55 7.70
N ARG A 219 18.60 -7.81 6.74
CA ARG A 219 19.03 -6.43 6.46
C ARG A 219 18.25 -5.43 7.31
N THR A 220 18.96 -4.51 7.95
CA THR A 220 18.31 -3.43 8.71
C THR A 220 17.66 -2.45 7.74
N VAL A 221 16.37 -2.16 7.94
CA VAL A 221 15.63 -1.20 7.13
C VAL A 221 15.56 0.13 7.87
N TYR A 222 16.16 1.16 7.28
CA TYR A 222 16.08 2.53 7.76
C TYR A 222 15.04 3.32 6.98
N ALA A 223 14.29 4.18 7.67
CA ALA A 223 13.25 5.02 7.07
C ALA A 223 13.63 6.50 7.10
N LEU A 224 13.64 7.12 5.92
CA LEU A 224 13.77 8.57 5.73
C LEU A 224 12.44 9.14 5.25
N VAL A 225 11.79 9.91 6.14
CA VAL A 225 10.50 10.55 5.91
C VAL A 225 10.57 12.02 6.30
N ASP A 226 9.67 12.83 5.74
CA ASP A 226 9.52 14.23 6.13
C ASP A 226 9.18 14.36 7.62
N LEU A 227 9.63 15.45 8.24
CA LEU A 227 9.35 15.78 9.63
C LEU A 227 7.99 16.49 9.72
N ASP A 228 6.94 15.71 9.51
CA ASP A 228 5.55 16.14 9.68
C ASP A 228 4.65 14.98 10.17
N PRO A 229 3.41 15.25 10.61
CA PRO A 229 2.51 14.19 11.09
C PRO A 229 2.17 13.13 10.03
N HIS A 230 2.24 13.46 8.75
CA HIS A 230 1.95 12.53 7.67
C HIS A 230 3.12 11.56 7.41
N GLY A 231 4.35 12.07 7.28
CA GLY A 231 5.57 11.27 7.13
C GLY A 231 5.76 10.31 8.31
N LEU A 232 5.53 10.80 9.52
CA LEU A 232 5.53 9.99 10.74
C LEU A 232 4.45 8.89 10.73
N GLU A 233 3.25 9.16 10.23
CA GLU A 233 2.22 8.13 10.06
C GLU A 233 2.62 7.08 9.02
N ILE A 234 3.24 7.48 7.91
CA ILE A 234 3.70 6.54 6.89
C ILE A 234 4.75 5.59 7.48
N ALA A 235 5.75 6.12 8.19
CA ALA A 235 6.76 5.30 8.85
C ALA A 235 6.14 4.29 9.85
N GLU A 236 5.15 4.73 10.64
CA GLU A 236 4.40 3.86 11.54
C GLU A 236 3.61 2.77 10.81
N VAL A 237 3.00 3.10 9.67
CA VAL A 237 2.27 2.12 8.84
C VAL A 237 3.22 1.06 8.28
N VAL A 238 4.43 1.42 7.89
CA VAL A 238 5.43 0.42 7.44
C VAL A 238 5.90 -0.43 8.62
N ARG A 239 6.14 0.18 9.78
CA ARG A 239 6.67 -0.50 10.97
C ARG A 239 5.68 -1.47 11.61
N ARG A 240 4.42 -1.05 11.76
CA ARG A 240 3.39 -1.77 12.53
C ARG A 240 2.25 -2.32 11.68
N GLY A 241 2.17 -1.90 10.43
CA GLY A 241 1.06 -2.21 9.54
C GLY A 241 -0.02 -1.13 9.53
N SER A 242 -0.78 -1.09 8.43
CA SER A 242 -1.90 -0.16 8.29
C SER A 242 -3.14 -0.69 9.00
N ARG A 243 -3.81 0.16 9.79
CA ARG A 243 -5.13 -0.14 10.37
C ARG A 243 -6.20 -0.35 9.31
N SER A 244 -6.12 0.36 8.18
CA SER A 244 -7.06 0.17 7.06
C SER A 244 -6.85 -1.15 6.32
N LEU A 245 -5.65 -1.74 6.47
CA LEU A 245 -5.26 -3.03 5.91
C LEU A 245 -5.00 -4.06 7.02
N SER A 246 -5.73 -3.99 8.14
CA SER A 246 -5.51 -4.90 9.29
C SER A 246 -5.68 -6.39 8.96
N HIS A 247 -6.33 -6.70 7.83
CA HIS A 247 -6.50 -8.04 7.28
C HIS A 247 -5.28 -8.51 6.47
N GLU A 248 -4.42 -7.60 6.02
CA GLU A 248 -3.14 -7.92 5.38
C GLU A 248 -2.07 -8.10 6.45
N THR A 249 -2.05 -9.28 7.05
CA THR A 249 -1.04 -9.70 8.02
C THR A 249 0.32 -9.91 7.37
N GLY A 250 1.40 -9.62 8.08
CA GLY A 250 2.76 -9.90 7.61
C GLY A 250 3.38 -8.83 6.71
N LEU A 251 2.73 -7.67 6.52
CA LEU A 251 3.26 -6.53 5.75
C LEU A 251 3.93 -5.47 6.65
N ALA A 252 4.30 -5.82 7.87
CA ALA A 252 4.89 -4.92 8.86
C ALA A 252 6.37 -5.24 9.05
N VAL A 253 7.21 -4.21 9.02
CA VAL A 253 8.65 -4.31 9.27
C VAL A 253 8.91 -3.87 10.70
N ALA A 254 8.73 -4.78 11.66
CA ALA A 254 8.82 -4.44 13.09
C ALA A 254 10.17 -3.84 13.49
N GLY A 255 11.26 -4.26 12.82
CA GLY A 255 12.63 -3.76 13.02
C GLY A 255 12.98 -2.48 12.27
N LEU A 256 12.00 -1.80 11.64
CA LEU A 256 12.25 -0.55 10.92
C LEU A 256 12.73 0.55 11.88
N ARG A 257 13.89 1.13 11.56
CA ARG A 257 14.51 2.23 12.32
C ARG A 257 14.25 3.55 11.61
N TRP A 258 13.67 4.51 12.31
CA TRP A 258 13.43 5.83 11.74
C TRP A 258 14.70 6.68 11.83
N LEU A 259 15.30 7.01 10.67
CA LEU A 259 16.44 7.93 10.58
C LEU A 259 16.00 9.39 10.54
N GLY A 260 14.75 9.64 10.13
CA GLY A 260 14.30 10.92 9.58
C GLY A 260 14.63 12.15 10.42
N ILE A 261 14.49 13.33 9.79
CA ILE A 261 14.95 14.61 10.34
C ILE A 261 14.47 14.78 11.77
N ARG A 262 15.42 14.99 12.69
CA ARG A 262 15.12 15.23 14.09
C ARG A 262 15.21 16.72 14.40
N ARG A 263 14.83 17.05 15.63
CA ARG A 263 14.94 18.41 16.18
C ARG A 263 16.31 19.01 15.95
N GLU A 264 17.37 18.24 16.17
CA GLU A 264 18.75 18.74 16.11
C GLU A 264 19.15 19.18 14.70
N ASP A 265 18.53 18.62 13.66
CA ASP A 265 18.85 18.93 12.26
C ASP A 265 18.14 20.21 11.78
N VAL A 266 17.05 20.59 12.44
CA VAL A 266 16.23 21.78 12.10
C VAL A 266 16.66 23.01 12.89
N VAL A 267 17.15 22.82 14.12
CA VAL A 267 17.57 23.93 14.98
C VAL A 267 18.73 24.70 14.32
N GLY A 268 18.50 25.99 14.07
CA GLY A 268 19.48 26.88 13.44
C GLY A 268 19.33 27.05 11.93
N ARG A 269 18.42 26.32 11.27
CA ARG A 269 18.09 26.51 9.85
C ARG A 269 16.85 27.40 9.73
N MET A 270 16.95 28.49 8.96
CA MET A 270 15.82 29.38 8.67
C MET A 270 15.05 28.98 7.39
N GLU A 271 15.75 28.35 6.44
CA GLU A 271 15.16 27.89 5.18
C GLU A 271 14.64 26.46 5.31
N GLY A 272 13.51 26.15 4.65
CA GLY A 272 12.90 24.81 4.66
C GLY A 272 12.03 24.47 5.88
N VAL A 273 11.93 25.38 6.87
CA VAL A 273 11.06 25.21 8.06
C VAL A 273 9.71 25.89 7.84
N VAL A 274 8.63 25.12 7.90
CA VAL A 274 7.27 25.59 7.62
C VAL A 274 6.41 25.51 8.89
N ARG A 275 5.51 26.47 9.09
CA ARG A 275 4.55 26.40 10.22
C ARG A 275 3.56 25.27 10.01
N LEU A 276 3.22 24.57 11.10
CA LEU A 276 2.16 23.57 11.10
C LEU A 276 0.81 24.22 10.74
N THR A 277 0.06 23.55 9.86
CA THR A 277 -1.31 23.95 9.52
C THR A 277 -2.31 23.45 10.57
N ALA A 278 -3.57 23.89 10.50
CA ALA A 278 -4.64 23.36 11.36
C ALA A 278 -4.83 21.84 11.16
N ARG A 279 -4.78 21.40 9.89
CA ARG A 279 -4.91 19.97 9.52
C ARG A 279 -3.78 19.13 10.09
N ASP A 280 -2.54 19.63 10.04
CA ASP A 280 -1.38 18.93 10.60
C ASP A 280 -1.55 18.75 12.12
N ARG A 281 -2.03 19.79 12.82
CA ARG A 281 -2.29 19.71 14.27
C ARG A 281 -3.39 18.72 14.62
N GLU A 282 -4.49 18.72 13.87
CA GLU A 282 -5.57 17.73 14.04
C GLU A 282 -5.07 16.31 13.82
N LYS A 283 -4.25 16.12 12.78
CA LYS A 283 -3.64 14.82 12.47
C LYS A 283 -2.73 14.34 13.59
N ALA A 284 -1.81 15.19 14.07
CA ALA A 284 -0.92 14.87 15.18
C ALA A 284 -1.71 14.54 16.46
N LYS A 285 -2.75 15.30 16.80
CA LYS A 285 -3.64 15.00 17.94
C LYS A 285 -4.33 13.64 17.76
N SER A 286 -4.82 13.34 16.56
CA SER A 286 -5.45 12.04 16.25
C SER A 286 -4.49 10.86 16.40
N MET A 287 -3.20 11.07 16.11
CA MET A 287 -2.15 10.06 16.28
C MET A 287 -1.79 9.88 17.75
N LEU A 288 -1.67 10.97 18.51
CA LEU A 288 -1.37 10.95 19.95
C LEU A 288 -2.49 10.31 20.79
N ALA A 289 -3.74 10.39 20.34
CA ALA A 289 -4.87 9.74 20.99
C ALA A 289 -4.87 8.20 20.84
N ARG A 290 -3.99 7.64 19.99
CA ARG A 290 -3.92 6.19 19.77
C ARG A 290 -3.16 5.51 20.92
N PRO A 291 -3.69 4.41 21.51
CA PRO A 291 -3.07 3.72 22.65
C PRO A 291 -1.72 3.07 22.31
N GLU A 292 -1.46 2.82 21.03
CA GLU A 292 -0.23 2.18 20.50
C GLU A 292 0.98 3.13 20.46
N GLY A 293 0.80 4.41 20.80
CA GLY A 293 1.77 5.48 20.61
C GLY A 293 2.89 5.60 21.66
N ASN A 294 3.23 4.60 22.45
CA ASN A 294 4.34 4.76 23.41
C ASN A 294 5.69 4.55 22.69
N GLY A 295 6.52 5.60 22.62
CA GLY A 295 7.86 5.54 22.02
C GLY A 295 8.38 6.87 21.46
N GLU A 296 9.52 6.80 20.77
CA GLU A 296 10.22 7.93 20.11
C GLU A 296 9.30 8.76 19.20
N MET A 297 8.39 8.09 18.48
CA MET A 297 7.42 8.72 17.59
C MET A 297 6.47 9.70 18.30
N ARG A 298 6.02 9.36 19.51
CA ARG A 298 5.15 10.23 20.31
C ARG A 298 5.89 11.42 20.87
N VAL A 299 7.15 11.23 21.27
CA VAL A 299 8.02 12.33 21.68
C VAL A 299 8.21 13.29 20.51
N CYS A 300 8.47 12.78 19.31
CA CYS A 300 8.60 13.60 18.10
C CYS A 300 7.31 14.38 17.79
N LEU A 301 6.13 13.73 17.82
CA LEU A 301 4.85 14.39 17.60
C LEU A 301 4.54 15.49 18.64
N GLN A 302 4.89 15.26 19.91
CA GLN A 302 4.73 16.25 20.97
C GLN A 302 5.65 17.45 20.75
N GLN A 303 6.91 17.21 20.35
CA GLN A 303 7.86 18.26 20.01
C GLN A 303 7.40 19.08 18.80
N LEU A 304 6.89 18.44 17.75
CA LEU A 304 6.30 19.09 16.58
C LEU A 304 5.16 20.04 16.98
N LEU A 305 4.22 19.55 17.79
CA LEU A 305 3.10 20.35 18.27
C LEU A 305 3.53 21.52 19.16
N TRP A 306 4.53 21.30 20.01
CA TRP A 306 5.07 22.33 20.91
C TRP A 306 5.75 23.46 20.12
N TRP A 307 6.54 23.12 19.11
CA TRP A 307 7.25 24.10 18.28
C TRP A 307 6.37 24.74 17.23
N GLY A 308 5.34 24.05 16.76
CA GLY A 308 4.45 24.58 15.73
C GLY A 308 5.08 24.60 14.34
N VAL A 309 6.13 23.81 14.08
CA VAL A 309 6.84 23.75 12.80
C VAL A 309 6.95 22.33 12.26
N LYS A 310 7.15 22.20 10.95
CA LYS A 310 7.48 20.98 10.20
C LYS A 310 8.62 21.27 9.23
N ALA A 311 9.31 20.22 8.78
CA ALA A 311 10.40 20.33 7.81
C ALA A 311 10.34 19.20 6.80
N GLU A 312 10.66 19.50 5.55
CA GLU A 312 10.78 18.52 4.47
C GLU A 312 12.21 17.98 4.40
N ILE A 313 12.41 16.78 3.86
CA ILE A 313 13.75 16.16 3.66
C ILE A 313 14.70 17.08 2.89
N GLU A 314 14.16 17.90 1.98
CA GLU A 314 14.88 18.86 1.16
C GLU A 314 15.65 19.92 1.97
N ILE A 315 15.32 20.12 3.26
CA ILE A 315 16.09 21.02 4.13
C ILE A 315 17.57 20.61 4.23
N LEU A 316 17.88 19.33 4.01
CA LEU A 316 19.24 18.80 4.07
C LEU A 316 20.09 19.21 2.84
N GLY A 317 19.46 19.66 1.76
CA GLY A 317 20.13 20.14 0.54
C GLY A 317 20.97 19.06 -0.16
N ASP A 318 22.07 19.46 -0.78
CA ASP A 318 22.94 18.53 -1.53
C ASP A 318 23.68 17.53 -0.62
N GLY A 319 23.75 17.81 0.70
CA GLY A 319 24.42 16.97 1.69
C GLY A 319 23.56 15.87 2.32
N VAL A 320 22.41 15.52 1.71
CA VAL A 320 21.50 14.49 2.25
C VAL A 320 22.22 13.16 2.38
N TRP A 321 23.08 12.80 1.42
CA TRP A 321 23.75 11.51 1.42
C TRP A 321 24.76 11.36 2.55
N GLU A 322 25.65 12.33 2.73
CA GLU A 322 26.60 12.36 3.84
C GLU A 322 25.88 12.37 5.19
N TRP A 323 24.77 13.11 5.27
CA TRP A 323 23.93 13.14 6.45
C TRP A 323 23.36 11.75 6.76
N VAL A 324 22.84 11.03 5.76
CA VAL A 324 22.32 9.66 5.92
C VAL A 324 23.41 8.73 6.40
N LEU A 325 24.58 8.72 5.76
CA LEU A 325 25.68 7.82 6.13
C LEU A 325 26.14 8.03 7.57
N ARG A 326 26.32 9.29 7.98
CA ARG A 326 26.67 9.64 9.36
C ARG A 326 25.61 9.18 10.35
N ARG A 327 24.33 9.42 10.05
CA ARG A 327 23.21 9.01 10.93
C ARG A 327 23.08 7.50 11.05
N VAL A 328 23.31 6.76 9.97
CA VAL A 328 23.33 5.29 10.00
C VAL A 328 24.44 4.80 10.93
N GLN A 329 25.64 5.37 10.83
CA GLN A 329 26.75 5.02 11.74
C GLN A 329 26.43 5.34 13.21
N GLU A 330 25.81 6.49 13.48
CA GLU A 330 25.36 6.87 14.83
C GLU A 330 24.32 5.88 15.42
N GLU A 331 23.44 5.34 14.58
CA GLU A 331 22.40 4.38 14.99
C GLU A 331 22.91 2.93 15.03
N GLU A 332 23.97 2.58 14.30
CA GLU A 332 24.67 1.30 14.43
C GLU A 332 25.54 1.23 15.70
N ALA A 333 25.99 2.38 16.21
CA ALA A 333 26.79 2.48 17.43
C ALA A 333 26.00 2.43 18.75
N LYS A 334 24.66 2.45 18.69
CA LYS A 334 23.75 2.37 19.85
C LYS A 334 23.27 0.95 20.09
#